data_AF-A0A935MDX7-F1
#
_entry.id   AF-A0A935MDX7-F1
#
_cell.length_a   1.000
_cell.length_b   1.000
_cell.length_c   1.000
_cell.angle_alpha   90.00
_cell.angle_beta   90.00
_cell.angle_gamma   90.00
#
_symmetry.space_group_name_H-M   'P 1'
#
loop_
_entity.id
_entity.type
_entity.pdbx_description
1 polymer ?
#
loop_
_entity_poly.entity_id
_entity_poly.type
_entity_poly.pdbx_seq_one_letter_code
_entity_poly.pdbx_strand_id
1 'polypeptide(L)'
;MAKTFRLPKGEPLLNIASYARGGPRAADRLTPSQIEQIRLTVNRAPEAVVKVLPRSSNDLKAVGKHIDYIGRRGNLELEGDDGERLQGRVADALLEDWDLDVDDVRRQGSLTAASKRTPPKLVHKLMFLMPPGTPPQKVLSAVRNFVREEFYGQHRYAMVLHR
;
A
#
# COMPACT_ATOMS: atom_id res chain seq x y z
N MET A 1 -25.95 54.09 -13.12
CA MET A 1 -25.80 54.08 -14.60
C MET A 1 -25.54 52.65 -15.05
N ALA A 2 -26.49 52.01 -15.74
CA ALA A 2 -26.31 50.66 -16.27
C ALA A 2 -25.65 50.73 -17.66
N LYS A 3 -24.55 49.99 -17.86
CA LYS A 3 -23.91 49.85 -19.18
C LYS A 3 -24.57 48.71 -19.95
N THR A 4 -25.26 49.06 -21.03
CA THR A 4 -25.86 48.09 -21.95
C THR A 4 -24.81 47.62 -22.95
N PHE A 5 -24.46 46.34 -22.92
CA PHE A 5 -23.59 45.72 -23.91
C PHE A 5 -24.43 45.15 -25.06
N ARG A 6 -24.10 45.50 -26.31
CA ARG A 6 -24.71 44.91 -27.50
C ARG A 6 -23.96 43.64 -27.87
N LEU A 7 -24.67 42.51 -27.87
CA LEU A 7 -24.15 41.22 -28.32
C LEU A 7 -24.32 41.12 -29.86
N PRO A 8 -23.29 40.74 -30.62
CA PRO A 8 -23.41 40.53 -32.05
C PRO A 8 -24.35 39.34 -32.34
N LYS A 9 -25.37 39.56 -33.18
CA LYS A 9 -26.26 38.50 -33.65
C LYS A 9 -25.55 37.72 -34.76
N GLY A 10 -25.09 36.51 -34.46
CA GLY A 10 -24.58 35.57 -35.47
C GLY A 10 -23.40 34.70 -35.03
N GLU A 11 -22.72 35.05 -33.94
CA GLU A 11 -21.58 34.27 -33.44
C GLU A 11 -21.91 33.64 -32.07
N PRO A 12 -21.56 32.37 -31.84
CA PRO A 12 -21.74 31.76 -30.52
C PRO A 12 -20.87 32.49 -29.50
N LEU A 13 -21.49 32.98 -28.43
CA LEU A 13 -20.82 33.74 -27.36
C LEU A 13 -19.73 32.98 -26.61
N LEU A 14 -19.68 31.66 -26.80
CA LEU A 14 -18.68 30.76 -26.26
C LEU A 14 -18.22 29.82 -27.39
N ASN A 15 -17.06 30.09 -27.97
CA ASN A 15 -16.37 29.12 -28.81
C ASN A 15 -15.48 28.26 -27.91
N ILE A 16 -16.06 27.22 -27.29
CA ILE A 16 -15.28 26.20 -26.56
C ILE A 16 -14.73 25.21 -27.59
N ALA A 17 -13.87 25.69 -28.48
CA ALA A 17 -12.97 24.82 -29.21
C ALA A 17 -11.82 24.47 -28.24
N SER A 18 -11.76 23.21 -27.80
CA SER A 18 -10.60 22.72 -27.07
C SER A 18 -9.43 22.63 -28.06
N TYR A 19 -8.69 23.72 -28.22
CA TYR A 19 -7.36 23.68 -28.81
C TYR A 19 -6.44 23.04 -27.77
N ALA A 20 -6.49 21.70 -27.66
CA ALA A 20 -5.47 20.96 -26.95
C ALA A 20 -4.12 21.43 -27.53
N ARG A 21 -3.30 22.08 -26.71
CA ARG A 21 -1.94 22.45 -27.09
C ARG A 21 -1.27 21.18 -27.59
N GLY A 22 -0.92 21.14 -28.88
CA GLY A 22 -0.19 20.03 -29.47
C GLY A 22 1.11 19.84 -28.71
N GLY A 23 1.15 18.82 -27.85
CA GLY A 23 2.37 18.39 -27.19
C GLY A 23 3.38 17.89 -28.23
N PRO A 24 4.67 17.86 -27.89
CA PRO A 24 5.72 17.39 -28.80
C PRO A 24 5.37 15.99 -29.35
N ARG A 25 5.46 15.82 -30.67
CA ARG A 25 5.12 14.60 -31.46
C ARG A 25 6.03 13.39 -31.20
N ALA A 26 6.57 13.24 -30.00
CA ALA A 26 7.53 12.20 -29.64
C ALA A 26 6.95 11.12 -28.70
N ALA A 27 5.63 11.04 -28.53
CA ALA A 27 4.98 10.06 -27.63
C ALA A 27 3.74 9.36 -28.24
N ASP A 28 3.70 9.15 -29.57
CA ASP A 28 2.55 8.49 -30.23
C ASP A 28 2.50 6.96 -29.99
N ARG A 29 3.53 6.37 -29.39
CA ARG A 29 3.57 4.94 -29.06
C ARG A 29 3.55 4.70 -27.56
N LEU A 30 2.49 4.04 -27.11
CA LEU A 30 2.39 3.49 -25.77
C LEU A 30 3.51 2.47 -25.54
N THR A 31 4.08 2.44 -24.33
CA THR A 31 5.06 1.42 -23.92
C THR A 31 4.39 0.04 -23.86
N PRO A 32 5.16 -1.07 -23.94
CA PRO A 32 4.60 -2.41 -23.76
C PRO A 32 3.83 -2.57 -22.44
N SER A 33 4.31 -1.96 -21.35
CA SER A 33 3.62 -1.97 -20.05
C SER A 33 2.30 -1.21 -20.06
N GLN A 34 2.23 -0.07 -20.75
CA GLN A 34 0.99 0.69 -20.92
C GLN A 34 -0.03 -0.07 -21.78
N ILE A 35 0.44 -0.74 -22.84
CA ILE A 35 -0.41 -1.58 -23.70
C ILE A 35 -0.99 -2.75 -22.88
N GLU A 36 -0.17 -3.42 -22.07
CA GLU A 36 -0.65 -4.51 -21.22
C GLU A 36 -1.64 -4.03 -20.15
N GLN A 37 -1.39 -2.87 -19.53
CA GLN A 37 -2.34 -2.28 -18.58
C GLN A 37 -3.70 -2.00 -19.24
N ILE A 38 -3.72 -1.41 -20.44
CA ILE A 38 -4.96 -1.19 -21.19
C ILE A 38 -5.64 -2.52 -21.51
N ARG A 39 -4.86 -3.53 -21.94
CA ARG A 39 -5.38 -4.87 -22.24
C ARG A 39 -6.05 -5.50 -21.02
N LEU A 40 -5.46 -5.40 -19.83
CA LEU A 40 -6.03 -5.88 -18.58
C LEU A 40 -7.34 -5.16 -18.23
N THR A 41 -7.36 -3.83 -18.34
CA THR A 41 -8.55 -3.02 -18.05
C THR A 41 -9.71 -3.32 -19.01
N VAL A 42 -9.44 -3.38 -20.33
CA VAL A 42 -10.46 -3.68 -21.35
C VAL A 42 -11.05 -5.07 -21.15
N ASN A 43 -10.22 -6.04 -20.75
CA ASN A 43 -10.65 -7.42 -20.48
C ASN A 43 -11.31 -7.60 -19.10
N ARG A 44 -11.44 -6.53 -18.29
CA ARG A 44 -11.94 -6.60 -16.91
C ARG A 44 -11.21 -7.66 -16.09
N ALA A 45 -9.89 -7.70 -16.23
CA ALA A 45 -9.06 -8.57 -15.42
C ALA A 45 -9.30 -8.27 -13.93
N PRO A 46 -9.41 -9.28 -13.06
CA PRO A 46 -9.59 -9.04 -11.63
C PRO A 46 -8.34 -8.36 -11.05
N GLU A 47 -8.51 -7.14 -10.55
CA GLU A 47 -7.45 -6.34 -9.93
C GLU A 47 -7.42 -6.54 -8.41
N ALA A 48 -6.21 -6.65 -7.84
CA ALA A 48 -5.99 -6.70 -6.40
C ALA A 48 -5.95 -5.30 -5.81
N VAL A 49 -6.56 -5.11 -4.63
CA VAL A 49 -6.46 -3.85 -3.89
C VAL A 49 -5.49 -4.02 -2.73
N VAL A 50 -4.45 -3.19 -2.69
CA VAL A 50 -3.50 -3.13 -1.57
C VAL A 50 -3.81 -1.90 -0.72
N LYS A 51 -4.05 -2.13 0.58
CA LYS A 51 -4.17 -1.05 1.55
C LYS A 51 -2.90 -0.97 2.40
N VAL A 52 -2.28 0.19 2.39
CA VAL A 52 -1.15 0.52 3.27
C VAL A 52 -1.71 1.19 4.52
N LEU A 53 -1.50 0.59 5.69
CA LEU A 53 -2.00 1.12 6.96
C LEU A 53 -0.89 1.86 7.71
N PRO A 54 -0.92 3.21 7.80
CA PRO A 54 0.11 3.97 8.49
C PRO A 54 -0.10 4.08 10.00
N ARG A 55 -1.29 3.71 10.50
CA ARG A 55 -1.68 3.96 11.89
C ARG A 55 -0.93 3.04 12.84
N SER A 56 -0.40 3.65 13.92
CA SER A 56 0.26 2.94 15.00
C SER A 56 1.38 2.01 14.51
N SER A 57 2.12 2.49 13.51
CA SER A 57 3.30 1.83 12.96
C SER A 57 4.59 2.26 13.66
N ASN A 58 4.53 3.22 14.59
CA ASN A 58 5.70 3.88 15.17
C ASN A 58 5.83 3.60 16.67
N ASP A 59 4.93 2.79 17.23
CA ASP A 59 4.87 2.44 18.66
C ASP A 59 4.95 0.93 18.80
N LEU A 60 5.96 0.43 19.50
CA LEU A 60 6.26 -1.00 19.63
C LEU A 60 5.08 -1.77 20.22
N LYS A 61 4.46 -1.23 21.27
CA LYS A 61 3.32 -1.86 21.93
C LYS A 61 2.11 -1.97 21.01
N ALA A 62 1.86 -0.95 20.18
CA ALA A 62 0.79 -1.01 19.21
C ALA A 62 1.09 -1.95 18.03
N VAL A 63 2.36 -2.16 17.68
CA VAL A 63 2.76 -3.20 16.72
C VAL A 63 2.45 -4.59 17.29
N GLY A 64 2.88 -4.90 18.51
CA GLY A 64 2.58 -6.20 19.15
C GLY A 64 1.08 -6.49 19.24
N LYS A 65 0.28 -5.50 19.68
CA LYS A 65 -1.19 -5.61 19.67
C LYS A 65 -1.77 -5.84 18.28
N HIS A 66 -1.13 -5.30 17.24
CA HIS A 66 -1.59 -5.51 15.88
C HIS A 66 -1.28 -6.93 15.39
N ILE A 67 -0.11 -7.47 15.70
CA ILE A 67 0.25 -8.87 15.44
C ILE A 67 -0.76 -9.81 16.12
N ASP A 68 -1.04 -9.58 17.41
CA ASP A 68 -2.07 -10.33 18.13
C ASP A 68 -3.44 -10.21 17.49
N TYR A 69 -3.80 -9.03 17.00
CA TYR A 69 -5.10 -8.80 16.35
C TYR A 69 -5.23 -9.59 15.05
N ILE A 70 -4.23 -9.51 14.15
CA ILE A 70 -4.26 -10.23 12.87
C ILE A 70 -4.15 -11.76 13.09
N GLY A 71 -3.38 -12.20 14.09
CA GLY A 71 -3.32 -13.59 14.51
C GLY A 71 -4.55 -14.09 15.27
N ARG A 72 -5.59 -13.26 15.44
CA ARG A 72 -6.78 -13.55 16.26
C ARG A 72 -6.43 -14.08 17.66
N ARG A 73 -5.40 -13.49 18.29
CA ARG A 73 -4.81 -13.88 19.59
C ARG A 73 -4.31 -15.34 19.61
N GLY A 74 -3.76 -15.79 18.49
CA GLY A 74 -3.17 -17.13 18.32
C GLY A 74 -4.10 -18.17 17.72
N ASN A 75 -5.32 -17.79 17.34
CA ASN A 75 -6.26 -18.70 16.66
C ASN A 75 -5.97 -18.85 15.16
N LEU A 76 -5.19 -17.94 14.57
CA LEU A 76 -4.71 -18.05 13.19
C LEU A 76 -3.21 -18.30 13.17
N GLU A 77 -2.79 -19.09 12.19
CA GLU A 77 -1.38 -19.34 11.88
C GLU A 77 -0.81 -18.16 11.10
N LEU A 78 0.31 -17.63 11.58
CA LEU A 78 1.14 -16.65 10.87
C LEU A 78 2.25 -17.38 10.14
N GLU A 79 2.61 -16.90 8.96
CA GLU A 79 3.75 -17.38 8.18
C GLU A 79 4.85 -16.32 8.21
N GLY A 80 6.05 -16.70 8.64
CA GLY A 80 7.25 -15.86 8.68
C GLY A 80 8.01 -15.83 7.34
N ASP A 81 9.09 -15.05 7.28
CA ASP A 81 9.86 -14.84 6.06
C ASP A 81 10.74 -16.03 5.65
N ASP A 82 11.15 -16.86 6.60
CA ASP A 82 11.86 -18.12 6.38
C ASP A 82 10.91 -19.31 6.06
N GLY A 83 9.60 -19.06 6.04
CA GLY A 83 8.57 -20.08 5.84
C GLY A 83 8.14 -20.80 7.12
N GLU A 84 8.58 -20.35 8.30
CA GLU A 84 8.08 -20.84 9.58
C GLU A 84 6.57 -20.58 9.73
N ARG A 85 5.91 -21.49 10.44
CA ARG A 85 4.48 -21.40 10.78
C ARG A 85 4.34 -21.17 12.27
N LEU A 86 3.91 -19.96 12.61
CA LEU A 86 3.80 -19.46 13.96
C LEU A 86 2.34 -19.53 14.42
N GLN A 87 2.08 -20.28 15.48
CA GLN A 87 0.75 -20.40 16.09
C GLN A 87 0.80 -20.03 17.56
N GLY A 88 -0.30 -19.46 18.08
CA GLY A 88 -0.37 -18.97 19.45
C GLY A 88 -0.03 -17.48 19.58
N ARG A 89 0.34 -17.05 20.79
CA ARG A 89 0.71 -15.65 21.04
C ARG A 89 2.18 -15.44 20.68
N VAL A 90 2.40 -15.06 19.43
CA VAL A 90 3.74 -14.93 18.85
C VAL A 90 4.22 -13.48 18.74
N ALA A 91 3.40 -12.51 19.19
CA ALA A 91 3.72 -11.09 19.09
C ALA A 91 5.03 -10.75 19.81
N ASP A 92 5.16 -11.11 21.09
CA ASP A 92 6.36 -10.76 21.88
C ASP A 92 7.61 -11.42 21.31
N ALA A 93 7.53 -12.70 20.90
CA ALA A 93 8.62 -13.41 20.27
C ALA A 93 9.08 -12.76 18.95
N LEU A 94 8.13 -12.34 18.11
CA LEU A 94 8.45 -11.65 16.86
C LEU A 94 9.04 -10.25 17.07
N LEU A 95 8.57 -9.53 18.09
CA LEU A 95 9.12 -8.20 18.40
C LEU A 95 10.58 -8.27 18.86
N GLU A 96 10.91 -9.29 19.66
CA GLU A 96 12.28 -9.55 20.14
C GLU A 96 13.17 -10.08 19.02
N ASP A 97 12.72 -11.08 18.25
CA ASP A 97 13.48 -11.67 17.14
C ASP A 97 13.83 -10.64 16.04
N TRP A 98 12.97 -9.64 15.85
CA TRP A 98 13.19 -8.58 14.86
C TRP A 98 13.94 -7.36 15.41
N ASP A 99 14.43 -7.42 16.66
CA ASP A 99 15.12 -6.31 17.35
C ASP A 99 14.34 -4.98 17.31
N LEU A 100 13.00 -5.04 17.30
CA LEU A 100 12.16 -3.84 17.13
C LEU A 100 12.21 -2.92 18.35
N ASP A 101 12.53 -3.46 19.52
CA ASP A 101 12.79 -2.71 20.74
C ASP A 101 14.10 -1.91 20.65
N VAL A 102 15.16 -2.51 20.11
CA VAL A 102 16.43 -1.83 19.84
C VAL A 102 16.23 -0.69 18.85
N ASP A 103 15.45 -0.93 17.79
CA ASP A 103 15.11 0.09 16.79
C ASP A 103 14.25 1.22 17.37
N ASP A 104 13.35 0.92 18.32
CA ASP A 104 12.60 1.96 19.03
C ASP A 104 13.52 2.84 19.87
N VAL A 105 14.42 2.23 20.67
CA VAL A 105 15.38 2.95 21.54
C VAL A 105 16.37 3.78 20.74
N ARG A 106 16.98 3.22 19.68
CA ARG A 106 17.93 3.93 18.80
C ARG A 106 17.31 5.19 18.22
N ARG A 107 16.04 5.11 17.83
CA ARG A 107 15.32 6.24 17.24
C ARG A 107 14.96 7.29 18.28
N GLN A 108 14.57 6.91 19.49
CA GLN A 108 14.37 7.86 20.57
C GLN A 108 15.67 8.59 20.94
N GLY A 109 16.80 7.89 21.00
CA GLY A 109 18.12 8.47 21.30
C GLY A 109 18.56 9.53 20.29
N SER A 110 18.37 9.28 18.99
CA SER A 110 18.73 10.22 17.91
C SER A 110 17.79 11.43 17.80
N LEU A 111 16.57 11.36 18.37
CA LEU A 111 15.56 12.42 18.29
C LEU A 111 15.60 13.39 19.49
N THR A 112 16.42 13.12 20.51
CA THR A 112 16.54 13.96 21.71
C THR A 112 17.06 15.38 21.42
N ALA A 113 17.70 15.62 20.27
CA ALA A 113 18.24 16.93 19.93
C ALA A 113 17.31 17.84 19.11
N ALA A 114 16.24 17.32 18.47
CA ALA A 114 15.40 18.18 17.63
C ALA A 114 13.97 17.67 17.40
N SER A 115 13.02 18.43 17.93
CA SER A 115 11.68 18.68 17.36
C SER A 115 10.55 17.71 17.71
N LYS A 116 9.35 18.32 17.86
CA LYS A 116 8.00 17.75 18.01
C LYS A 116 7.55 16.87 16.83
N ARG A 117 8.45 16.11 16.20
CA ARG A 117 8.14 15.26 15.06
C ARG A 117 7.65 13.89 15.52
N THR A 118 6.66 13.36 14.81
CA THR A 118 6.22 11.98 14.97
C THR A 118 7.42 11.04 14.73
N PRO A 119 7.67 10.06 15.60
CA PRO A 119 8.77 9.10 15.42
C PRO A 119 8.67 8.38 14.06
N PRO A 120 9.78 7.88 13.49
CA PRO A 120 9.75 7.08 12.27
C PRO A 120 8.92 5.80 12.42
N LYS A 121 8.45 5.21 11.30
CA LYS A 121 7.72 3.93 11.32
C LYS A 121 8.65 2.78 11.72
N LEU A 122 8.27 1.98 12.72
CA LEU A 122 8.87 0.65 13.00
C LEU A 122 8.52 -0.33 11.88
N VAL A 123 7.24 -0.40 11.51
CA VAL A 123 6.74 -1.44 10.60
C VAL A 123 5.84 -0.87 9.50
N HIS A 124 5.84 -1.54 8.35
CA HIS A 124 4.89 -1.32 7.27
C HIS A 124 3.80 -2.40 7.33
N LYS A 125 2.54 -1.97 7.34
CA LYS A 125 1.38 -2.85 7.40
C LYS A 125 0.69 -2.83 6.04
N LEU A 126 0.63 -3.98 5.39
CA LEU A 126 0.01 -4.17 4.08
C LEU A 126 -1.18 -5.12 4.22
N MET A 127 -2.31 -4.75 3.62
CA MET A 127 -3.47 -5.63 3.50
C MET A 127 -3.79 -5.84 2.02
N PHE A 128 -3.86 -7.10 1.61
CA PHE A 128 -4.22 -7.49 0.26
C PHE A 128 -5.68 -7.93 0.24
N LEU A 129 -6.48 -7.29 -0.61
CA LEU A 129 -7.89 -7.61 -0.82
C LEU A 129 -8.09 -8.04 -2.26
N MET A 130 -8.93 -9.06 -2.43
CA MET A 130 -9.30 -9.57 -3.75
C MET A 130 -10.81 -9.48 -3.95
N PRO A 131 -11.28 -9.34 -5.20
CA PRO A 131 -12.70 -9.38 -5.52
C PRO A 131 -13.36 -10.69 -5.04
N PRO A 132 -14.65 -10.65 -4.66
CA PRO A 132 -15.40 -11.84 -4.27
C PRO A 132 -15.36 -12.90 -5.39
N GLY A 133 -15.24 -14.16 -5.01
CA GLY A 133 -15.07 -15.28 -5.94
C GLY A 133 -13.61 -15.69 -6.19
N THR A 134 -12.63 -14.91 -5.72
CA THR A 134 -11.22 -15.31 -5.76
C THR A 134 -10.92 -16.33 -4.65
N PRO A 135 -10.40 -17.54 -4.98
CA PRO A 135 -10.06 -18.52 -3.95
C PRO A 135 -8.98 -18.00 -2.98
N PRO A 136 -9.20 -18.04 -1.64
CA PRO A 136 -8.26 -17.48 -0.66
C PRO A 136 -6.82 -18.02 -0.78
N GLN A 137 -6.67 -19.30 -1.16
CA GLN A 137 -5.37 -19.93 -1.33
C GLN A 137 -4.57 -19.37 -2.52
N LYS A 138 -5.26 -18.94 -3.59
CA LYS A 138 -4.60 -18.26 -4.72
C LYS A 138 -4.10 -16.89 -4.29
N VAL A 139 -4.85 -16.19 -3.44
CA VAL A 139 -4.44 -14.90 -2.86
C VAL A 139 -3.20 -15.09 -1.99
N LEU A 140 -3.23 -16.05 -1.07
CA LEU A 140 -2.08 -16.35 -0.21
C LEU A 140 -0.84 -16.69 -1.04
N SER A 141 -0.99 -17.53 -2.08
CA SER A 141 0.13 -17.90 -2.95
C SER A 141 0.69 -16.71 -3.73
N ALA A 142 -0.17 -15.83 -4.25
CA ALA A 142 0.24 -14.61 -4.94
C ALA A 142 0.97 -13.64 -4.00
N VAL A 143 0.43 -13.44 -2.79
CA VAL A 143 1.06 -12.59 -1.76
C VAL A 143 2.40 -13.18 -1.32
N ARG A 144 2.49 -14.51 -1.14
CA ARG A 144 3.75 -15.20 -0.80
C ARG A 144 4.84 -14.93 -1.83
N ASN A 145 4.52 -15.02 -3.12
CA ASN A 145 5.48 -14.73 -4.18
C ASN A 145 5.89 -13.25 -4.16
N PHE A 146 4.93 -12.34 -4.03
CA PHE A 146 5.18 -10.91 -3.94
C PHE A 146 6.13 -10.54 -2.78
N VAL A 147 5.84 -11.01 -1.56
CA VAL A 147 6.69 -10.67 -0.40
C VAL A 147 8.07 -11.30 -0.51
N ARG A 148 8.18 -12.48 -1.14
CA ARG A 148 9.46 -13.13 -1.40
C ARG A 148 10.30 -12.35 -2.41
N GLU A 149 9.69 -11.83 -3.47
CA GLU A 149 10.40 -11.07 -4.51
C GLU A 149 10.83 -9.68 -4.00
N GLU A 150 9.98 -9.01 -3.22
CA GLU A 150 10.21 -7.61 -2.84
C GLU A 150 10.93 -7.43 -1.50
N PHE A 151 10.75 -8.34 -0.53
CA PHE A 151 11.18 -8.12 0.85
C PHE A 151 12.17 -9.16 1.39
N TYR A 152 12.20 -10.37 0.84
CA TYR A 152 13.05 -11.44 1.36
C TYR A 152 14.53 -11.05 1.34
N GLY A 153 15.22 -11.29 2.45
CA GLY A 153 16.64 -10.96 2.62
C GLY A 153 16.94 -9.48 2.93
N GLN A 154 15.96 -8.59 2.82
CA GLN A 154 16.09 -7.17 3.17
C GLN A 154 15.24 -6.78 4.38
N HIS A 155 14.06 -7.38 4.52
CA HIS A 155 13.10 -7.07 5.57
C HIS A 155 12.48 -8.35 6.13
N ARG A 156 12.39 -8.42 7.46
CA ARG A 156 11.61 -9.45 8.16
C ARG A 156 10.12 -9.18 7.95
N TYR A 157 9.32 -10.23 7.75
CA TYR A 157 7.88 -10.10 7.59
C TYR A 157 7.14 -11.29 8.18
N ALA A 158 5.90 -11.04 8.63
CA ALA A 158 4.95 -12.09 8.95
C ALA A 158 3.62 -11.77 8.25
N MET A 159 2.97 -12.81 7.73
CA MET A 159 1.68 -12.69 7.05
C MET A 159 0.67 -13.69 7.57
N VAL A 160 -0.62 -13.38 7.43
CA VAL A 160 -1.72 -14.24 7.85
C VAL A 160 -2.86 -14.15 6.85
N LEU A 161 -3.46 -15.31 6.55
CA LEU A 161 -4.64 -15.37 5.71
C LEU A 161 -5.91 -15.28 6.57
N HIS A 162 -6.68 -14.21 6.37
CA HIS A 162 -8.03 -14.09 6.93
C HIS A 162 -9.03 -14.70 5.95
N ARG A 163 -10.03 -15.42 6.47
CA ARG A 163 -11.17 -15.94 5.70
C ARG A 163 -12.43 -15.11 5.95
#